data_AF-A0A662WMQ3-F1
#
_entry.id   AF-A0A662WMQ3-F1
#
_cell.length_a   1.000
_cell.length_b   1.000
_cell.length_c   1.000
_cell.angle_alpha   90.00
_cell.angle_beta   90.00
_cell.angle_gamma   90.00
#
_symmetry.space_group_name_H-M   'P 1'
#
loop_
_entity.id
_entity.type
_entity.pdbx_description
1 polymer ?
#
loop_
_entity_poly.entity_id
_entity_poly.type
_entity_poly.pdbx_seq_one_letter_code
_entity_poly.pdbx_strand_id
1 'polypeptide(L)'
;MSTSSPSSSPEQRAAFRSTAVVTGFEGKVECVAHYSSRVVVGSKDGRLVMYDTRKGPSSPGASYTFPHGQRVEQLLAVPHIRMLIVVSNGEISAHGATDLQPLAFDFSKANTHQVRLVCINQRGPPHFRLGVALLKRKAIAIYQYHGSDKSYAFLRDFGTQDVPEAMSWYRNKVVVGYRKDYFLLNDKTGEATPINSPGIQDPTVFPVVKLLPKEEVLVAVMDRVGVFVGFTGDALPKNSLTWSQSPQCVEFSAPYLLALVPRVGVEIHRASDGALVQTLPLPRAVCMFGNGMKWDMEPRPSGDSEDVVIVGVRDSSGTSSVVKIEPMPLEQQIGELLDRGQIDEAQNLVRKSIASLSSDKQRSKIKRFQRQATVALLRRLEFDQAADYMYRAAVEPCEFIAFFPELQCDSFAYEPAVFKPEVLPRGNSAAPDISAVIQELLASPRAPLSSEIAQSDAADLVVAAQKALLKFLGQYKKHVRDKARARGRTVSSARGRSVSSASSNSPKDARRVEAIDTALFRLYVHFKRYKELLALIQEPNPDVEGPPGSSGGCALDVESCRALLTKQKLFFESGQLLFAHRR
;
A
#
# COMPACT_ATOMS: atom_id res chain seq x y z
N MET A 1 6.46 -5.04 -30.56
CA MET A 1 5.53 -6.16 -30.35
C MET A 1 5.19 -6.20 -28.88
N SER A 2 3.94 -5.89 -28.56
CA SER A 2 3.41 -5.71 -27.21
C SER A 2 3.39 -7.03 -26.45
N THR A 3 4.19 -7.13 -25.39
CA THR A 3 4.20 -8.27 -24.47
C THR A 3 2.95 -8.21 -23.59
N SER A 4 2.01 -9.13 -23.86
CA SER A 4 0.90 -9.45 -22.97
C SER A 4 1.43 -10.00 -21.65
N SER A 5 1.09 -9.34 -20.54
CA SER A 5 1.31 -9.82 -19.19
C SER A 5 0.65 -11.19 -18.99
N PRO A 6 1.30 -12.17 -18.35
CA PRO A 6 0.64 -13.42 -18.00
C PRO A 6 -0.42 -13.12 -16.93
N SER A 7 -1.60 -13.72 -17.09
CA SER A 7 -2.74 -13.63 -16.19
C SER A 7 -2.31 -13.87 -14.73
N SER A 8 -2.33 -12.81 -13.92
CA SER A 8 -2.26 -12.94 -12.47
C SER A 8 -3.47 -13.74 -11.99
N SER A 9 -3.26 -14.72 -11.11
CA SER A 9 -4.36 -15.33 -10.37
C SER A 9 -5.19 -14.21 -9.71
N PRO A 10 -6.51 -14.38 -9.57
CA PRO A 10 -7.41 -13.35 -9.03
C PRO A 10 -7.01 -12.84 -7.62
N GLU A 11 -6.10 -13.52 -6.93
CA GLU A 11 -5.67 -13.23 -5.56
C GLU A 11 -4.38 -12.40 -5.42
N GLN A 12 -3.52 -12.30 -6.44
CA GLN A 12 -2.25 -11.57 -6.29
C GLN A 12 -2.47 -10.07 -6.53
N ARG A 13 -2.23 -9.27 -5.49
CA ARG A 13 -2.31 -7.81 -5.47
C ARG A 13 -0.93 -7.20 -5.74
N ALA A 14 -0.83 -6.14 -6.53
CA ALA A 14 0.43 -5.40 -6.68
C ALA A 14 0.70 -4.54 -5.42
N ALA A 15 1.10 -5.18 -4.32
CA ALA A 15 1.41 -4.50 -3.06
C ALA A 15 2.77 -3.78 -3.09
N PHE A 16 3.69 -4.25 -3.91
CA PHE A 16 5.06 -3.75 -4.07
C PHE A 16 5.38 -3.51 -5.54
N ARG A 17 6.31 -2.59 -5.76
CA ARG A 17 6.96 -2.34 -7.05
C ARG A 17 8.46 -2.48 -6.94
N SER A 18 9.10 -2.71 -8.09
CA SER A 18 10.54 -2.61 -8.22
C SER A 18 10.91 -1.36 -9.02
N THR A 19 11.92 -0.64 -8.57
CA THR A 19 12.47 0.56 -9.22
C THR A 19 13.98 0.38 -9.36
N ALA A 20 14.52 0.53 -10.58
CA ALA A 20 15.96 0.44 -10.77
C ALA A 20 16.67 1.60 -10.07
N VAL A 21 17.65 1.28 -9.23
CA VAL A 21 18.50 2.26 -8.51
C VAL A 21 19.95 2.21 -8.98
N VAL A 22 20.36 1.13 -9.64
CA VAL A 22 21.62 1.02 -10.39
C VAL A 22 21.33 0.36 -11.73
N THR A 23 21.80 0.95 -12.83
CA THR A 23 21.66 0.41 -14.18
C THR A 23 23.00 0.38 -14.90
N GLY A 24 23.21 -0.64 -15.73
CA GLY A 24 24.41 -0.73 -16.57
C GLY A 24 25.71 -0.95 -15.79
N PHE A 25 25.67 -1.58 -14.61
CA PHE A 25 26.90 -1.98 -13.93
C PHE A 25 27.63 -3.00 -14.81
N GLU A 26 28.82 -2.65 -15.30
CA GLU A 26 29.64 -3.57 -16.09
C GLU A 26 30.21 -4.66 -15.19
N GLY A 27 29.80 -5.92 -15.41
CA GLY A 27 30.22 -7.06 -14.60
C GLY A 27 29.06 -7.76 -13.90
N LYS A 28 29.39 -8.78 -13.11
CA LYS A 28 28.42 -9.63 -12.40
C LYS A 28 28.35 -9.23 -10.93
N VAL A 29 27.18 -8.79 -10.49
CA VAL A 29 26.88 -8.59 -9.06
C VAL A 29 26.84 -9.93 -8.32
N GLU A 30 27.40 -9.96 -7.11
CA GLU A 30 27.40 -11.12 -6.20
C GLU A 30 26.72 -10.77 -4.87
N CYS A 31 26.92 -9.56 -4.35
CA CYS A 31 26.23 -9.08 -3.16
C CYS A 31 25.95 -7.58 -3.24
N VAL A 32 24.99 -7.12 -2.43
CA VAL A 32 24.61 -5.71 -2.33
C VAL A 32 24.42 -5.33 -0.87
N ALA A 33 24.68 -4.07 -0.54
CA ALA A 33 24.31 -3.48 0.74
C ALA A 33 23.79 -2.06 0.54
N HIS A 34 22.97 -1.60 1.48
CA HIS A 34 22.49 -0.23 1.52
C HIS A 34 23.07 0.50 2.73
N TYR A 35 23.51 1.73 2.52
CA TYR A 35 23.94 2.62 3.58
C TYR A 35 23.43 4.05 3.31
N SER A 36 22.49 4.50 4.13
CA SER A 36 21.86 5.83 4.03
C SER A 36 21.13 6.08 2.71
N SER A 37 21.78 6.72 1.73
CA SER A 37 21.22 6.99 0.39
C SER A 37 22.09 6.37 -0.70
N ARG A 38 22.84 5.34 -0.34
CA ARG A 38 23.84 4.72 -1.19
C ARG A 38 23.64 3.22 -1.25
N VAL A 39 23.83 2.70 -2.46
CA VAL A 39 23.89 1.27 -2.73
C VAL A 39 25.34 0.92 -3.01
N VAL A 40 25.84 -0.12 -2.36
CA VAL A 40 27.17 -0.66 -2.61
C VAL A 40 27.03 -2.03 -3.25
N VAL A 41 27.68 -2.19 -4.40
CA VAL A 41 27.70 -3.41 -5.21
C VAL A 41 29.02 -4.11 -5.00
N GLY A 42 28.97 -5.36 -4.56
CA GLY A 42 30.12 -6.28 -4.58
C GLY A 42 30.04 -7.18 -5.80
N SER A 43 31.12 -7.24 -6.58
CA SER A 43 31.15 -7.94 -7.86
C SER A 43 31.96 -9.25 -7.83
N LYS A 44 31.77 -10.05 -8.89
CA LYS A 44 32.50 -11.31 -9.09
C LYS A 44 34.00 -11.13 -9.31
N ASP A 45 34.41 -9.98 -9.83
CA ASP A 45 35.81 -9.64 -10.14
C ASP A 45 36.49 -8.82 -9.05
N GLY A 46 35.92 -8.77 -7.83
CA GLY A 46 36.56 -8.16 -6.67
C GLY A 46 36.48 -6.64 -6.65
N ARG A 47 35.40 -6.05 -7.18
CA ARG A 47 35.13 -4.62 -7.08
C ARG A 47 34.02 -4.35 -6.07
N LEU A 48 34.24 -3.32 -5.27
CA LEU A 48 33.21 -2.62 -4.52
C LEU A 48 32.92 -1.33 -5.28
N VAL A 49 31.66 -1.10 -5.64
CA VAL A 49 31.25 0.13 -6.34
C VAL A 49 30.03 0.70 -5.66
N MET A 50 30.12 1.97 -5.26
CA MET A 50 29.07 2.67 -4.54
C MET A 50 28.34 3.64 -5.47
N TYR A 51 27.02 3.61 -5.45
CA TYR A 51 26.13 4.50 -6.19
C TYR A 51 25.32 5.34 -5.21
N ASP A 52 25.23 6.65 -5.42
CA ASP A 52 24.34 7.54 -4.67
C ASP A 52 22.99 7.58 -5.38
N THR A 53 21.94 7.05 -4.73
CA THR A 53 20.61 6.89 -5.34
C THR A 53 19.95 8.22 -5.69
N ARG A 54 20.48 9.34 -5.20
CA ARG A 54 20.02 10.70 -5.49
C ARG A 54 20.65 11.29 -6.75
N LYS A 55 21.78 10.74 -7.21
CA LYS A 55 22.56 11.24 -8.37
C LYS A 55 22.23 10.51 -9.68
N GLY A 56 21.19 9.67 -9.67
CA GLY A 56 20.80 8.84 -10.81
C GLY A 56 21.44 7.45 -10.81
N PRO A 57 20.95 6.52 -11.66
CA PRO A 57 21.25 5.09 -11.53
C PRO A 57 22.56 4.63 -12.21
N SER A 58 23.18 5.46 -13.05
CA SER A 58 24.33 5.05 -13.88
C SER A 58 25.67 5.63 -13.43
N SER A 59 25.66 6.61 -12.51
CA SER A 59 26.87 7.33 -12.12
C SER A 59 27.50 6.72 -10.85
N PRO A 60 28.61 5.97 -10.96
CA PRO A 60 29.31 5.47 -9.78
C PRO A 60 29.90 6.64 -8.98
N GLY A 61 29.87 6.51 -7.67
CA GLY A 61 30.50 7.40 -6.70
C GLY A 61 31.91 6.93 -6.38
N ALA A 62 32.07 6.18 -5.28
CA ALA A 62 33.35 5.61 -4.91
C ALA A 62 33.49 4.17 -5.43
N SER A 63 34.72 3.75 -5.70
CA SER A 63 35.04 2.37 -6.07
C SER A 63 36.33 1.92 -5.41
N TYR A 64 36.39 0.63 -5.08
CA TYR A 64 37.61 -0.03 -4.61
C TYR A 64 37.73 -1.39 -5.32
N THR A 65 38.94 -1.76 -5.74
CA THR A 65 39.20 -3.05 -6.40
C THR A 65 40.23 -3.81 -5.58
N PHE A 66 39.86 -5.02 -5.15
CA PHE A 66 40.76 -5.89 -4.42
C PHE A 66 41.88 -6.40 -5.34
N PRO A 67 43.16 -6.40 -4.89
CA PRO A 67 44.29 -6.84 -5.71
C PRO A 67 44.17 -8.28 -6.23
N HIS A 68 43.50 -9.16 -5.49
CA HIS A 68 43.33 -10.56 -5.86
C HIS A 68 42.26 -10.79 -6.95
N GLY A 69 41.42 -9.79 -7.27
CA GLY A 69 40.40 -9.87 -8.33
C GLY A 69 39.37 -10.99 -8.18
N GLN A 70 39.06 -11.40 -6.95
CA GLN A 70 38.15 -12.52 -6.64
C GLN A 70 36.81 -12.00 -6.16
N ARG A 71 35.77 -12.83 -6.25
CA ARG A 71 34.40 -12.46 -5.89
C ARG A 71 34.28 -11.82 -4.51
N VAL A 72 33.44 -10.79 -4.41
CA VAL A 72 32.97 -10.25 -3.14
C VAL A 72 31.80 -11.12 -2.67
N GLU A 73 32.04 -11.95 -1.67
CA GLU A 73 31.13 -13.02 -1.22
C GLU A 73 30.02 -12.50 -0.31
N GLN A 74 30.35 -11.53 0.54
CA GLN A 74 29.40 -10.94 1.48
C GLN A 74 29.76 -9.48 1.77
N LEU A 75 28.71 -8.66 1.93
CA LEU A 75 28.82 -7.27 2.30
C LEU A 75 27.82 -6.96 3.42
N LEU A 76 28.31 -6.45 4.55
CA LEU A 76 27.47 -6.02 5.67
C LEU A 76 27.73 -4.56 6.02
N ALA A 77 26.67 -3.76 6.07
CA ALA A 77 26.76 -2.39 6.56
C ALA A 77 26.63 -2.35 8.09
N VAL A 78 27.47 -1.54 8.73
CA VAL A 78 27.38 -1.21 10.16
C VAL A 78 27.19 0.30 10.30
N PRO A 79 25.94 0.80 10.15
CA PRO A 79 25.71 2.21 9.89
C PRO A 79 26.18 3.15 11.00
N HIS A 80 26.05 2.71 12.26
CA HIS A 80 26.37 3.51 13.44
C HIS A 80 27.85 3.87 13.58
N ILE A 81 28.73 3.04 13.04
CA ILE A 81 30.19 3.26 13.05
C ILE A 81 30.74 3.52 11.64
N ARG A 82 29.84 3.73 10.66
CA ARG A 82 30.14 4.09 9.27
C ARG A 82 31.12 3.13 8.58
N MET A 83 30.92 1.84 8.77
CA MET A 83 31.76 0.80 8.19
C MET A 83 30.98 -0.18 7.33
N LEU A 84 31.69 -0.78 6.38
CA LEU A 84 31.30 -1.96 5.64
C LEU A 84 32.24 -3.09 6.02
N ILE A 85 31.69 -4.24 6.38
CA ILE A 85 32.44 -5.48 6.54
C ILE A 85 32.31 -6.27 5.25
N VAL A 86 33.44 -6.69 4.69
CA VAL A 86 33.52 -7.32 3.39
C VAL A 86 34.19 -8.68 3.54
N VAL A 87 33.61 -9.71 2.93
CA VAL A 87 34.25 -11.01 2.76
C VAL A 87 34.56 -11.20 1.28
N SER A 88 35.82 -11.43 0.96
CA SER A 88 36.27 -11.70 -0.41
C SER A 88 37.48 -12.61 -0.39
N ASN A 89 37.53 -13.58 -1.31
CA ASN A 89 38.59 -14.61 -1.34
C ASN A 89 38.75 -15.40 -0.02
N GLY A 90 37.67 -15.56 0.77
CA GLY A 90 37.76 -16.15 2.10
C GLY A 90 38.52 -15.29 3.11
N GLU A 91 38.69 -13.99 2.87
CA GLU A 91 39.28 -13.04 3.81
C GLU A 91 38.25 -11.99 4.21
N ILE A 92 38.24 -11.63 5.50
CA ILE A 92 37.45 -10.51 6.01
C ILE A 92 38.29 -9.24 6.05
N SER A 93 37.66 -8.13 5.67
CA SER A 93 38.20 -6.78 5.75
C SER A 93 37.12 -5.78 6.16
N ALA A 94 37.55 -4.62 6.65
CA ALA A 94 36.66 -3.50 6.98
C ALA A 94 36.97 -2.33 6.05
N HIS A 95 35.93 -1.62 5.61
CA HIS A 95 36.03 -0.48 4.71
C HIS A 95 35.20 0.69 5.23
N GLY A 96 35.59 1.92 4.90
CA GLY A 96 34.78 3.10 5.14
C GLY A 96 33.48 3.05 4.32
N ALA A 97 32.33 3.32 4.96
CA ALA A 97 31.03 3.23 4.30
C ALA A 97 30.74 4.37 3.30
N THR A 98 31.61 5.37 3.21
CA THR A 98 31.44 6.56 2.35
C THR A 98 32.47 6.68 1.24
N ASP A 99 33.65 6.09 1.39
CA ASP A 99 34.78 6.16 0.45
C ASP A 99 35.28 4.79 -0.02
N LEU A 100 34.75 3.71 0.57
CA LEU A 100 35.14 2.32 0.35
C LEU A 100 36.63 2.03 0.63
N GLN A 101 37.35 2.94 1.29
CA GLN A 101 38.76 2.74 1.58
C GLN A 101 38.94 1.68 2.67
N PRO A 102 39.94 0.80 2.56
CA PRO A 102 40.20 -0.23 3.55
C PRO A 102 40.63 0.39 4.89
N LEU A 103 40.15 -0.19 5.98
CA LEU A 103 40.50 0.15 7.35
C LEU A 103 41.47 -0.91 7.89
N ALA A 104 42.59 -0.45 8.45
CA ALA A 104 43.67 -1.32 8.91
C ALA A 104 43.34 -2.00 10.25
N PHE A 105 42.51 -3.04 10.21
CA PHE A 105 42.18 -3.87 11.37
C PHE A 105 42.84 -5.25 11.25
N ASP A 106 43.29 -5.80 12.37
CA ASP A 106 43.89 -7.14 12.40
C ASP A 106 42.80 -8.23 12.46
N PHE A 107 42.59 -8.88 11.32
CA PHE A 107 41.74 -10.06 11.19
C PHE A 107 42.55 -11.35 10.91
N SER A 108 43.87 -11.34 11.15
CA SER A 108 44.77 -12.47 10.84
C SER A 108 44.30 -13.81 11.42
N LYS A 109 43.77 -13.79 12.65
CA LYS A 109 43.22 -14.97 13.34
C LYS A 109 42.02 -15.59 12.60
N ALA A 110 41.21 -14.78 11.92
CA ALA A 110 40.11 -15.28 11.10
C ALA A 110 40.61 -15.70 9.71
N ASN A 111 41.38 -14.83 9.04
CA ASN A 111 41.83 -15.02 7.65
C ASN A 111 42.71 -16.27 7.48
N THR A 112 43.53 -16.62 8.48
CA THR A 112 44.33 -17.86 8.47
C THR A 112 43.46 -19.12 8.29
N HIS A 113 42.22 -19.10 8.76
CA HIS A 113 41.29 -20.21 8.67
C HIS A 113 40.29 -20.11 7.51
N GLN A 114 40.39 -19.09 6.66
CA GLN A 114 39.39 -18.69 5.66
C GLN A 114 38.01 -18.40 6.28
N VAL A 115 37.40 -17.31 5.86
CA VAL A 115 36.10 -16.85 6.32
C VAL A 115 35.02 -17.41 5.40
N ARG A 116 34.02 -18.08 6.00
CA ARG A 116 32.86 -18.60 5.27
C ARG A 116 31.75 -17.57 5.14
N LEU A 117 31.40 -16.93 6.26
CA LEU A 117 30.40 -15.87 6.34
C LEU A 117 30.56 -15.08 7.65
N VAL A 118 29.92 -13.93 7.72
CA VAL A 118 29.93 -13.03 8.86
C VAL A 118 28.52 -12.60 9.27
N CYS A 119 28.35 -12.19 10.53
CA CYS A 119 27.16 -11.50 11.00
C CYS A 119 27.49 -10.44 12.05
N ILE A 120 26.63 -9.45 12.22
CA ILE A 120 26.79 -8.39 13.23
C ILE A 120 25.73 -8.57 14.31
N ASN A 121 26.12 -8.34 15.57
CA ASN A 121 25.16 -8.29 16.67
C ASN A 121 24.25 -7.06 16.52
N GLN A 122 22.95 -7.30 16.32
CA GLN A 122 22.00 -6.23 16.06
C GLN A 122 21.71 -5.34 17.27
N ARG A 123 22.07 -5.73 18.51
CA ARG A 123 21.78 -4.98 19.77
C ARG A 123 22.24 -3.52 19.80
N GLY A 124 23.08 -3.08 18.85
CA GLY A 124 23.45 -1.67 18.68
C GLY A 124 24.54 -1.19 19.64
N PRO A 125 24.78 0.14 19.72
CA PRO A 125 25.83 0.72 20.57
C PRO A 125 25.64 0.41 22.06
N PRO A 126 26.73 0.37 22.87
CA PRO A 126 28.12 0.57 22.49
C PRO A 126 28.83 -0.73 22.03
N HIS A 127 28.16 -1.88 22.04
CA HIS A 127 28.79 -3.18 21.84
C HIS A 127 28.52 -3.74 20.44
N PHE A 128 29.21 -3.19 19.42
CA PHE A 128 29.21 -3.81 18.09
C PHE A 128 30.14 -5.03 18.10
N ARG A 129 29.55 -6.22 18.03
CA ARG A 129 30.31 -7.46 17.85
C ARG A 129 30.10 -8.00 16.45
N LEU A 130 31.16 -8.60 15.95
CA LEU A 130 31.24 -9.23 14.65
C LEU A 130 31.52 -10.71 14.84
N GLY A 131 30.60 -11.56 14.38
CA GLY A 131 30.75 -13.00 14.37
C GLY A 131 31.27 -13.45 13.01
N VAL A 132 32.28 -14.30 13.01
CA VAL A 132 32.98 -14.75 11.80
C VAL A 132 33.01 -16.28 11.80
N ALA A 133 32.28 -16.90 10.90
CA ALA A 133 32.34 -18.35 10.68
C ALA A 133 33.63 -18.70 9.95
N LEU A 134 34.39 -19.63 10.51
CA LEU A 134 35.65 -20.08 9.93
C LEU A 134 35.40 -21.34 9.07
N LEU A 135 36.03 -21.41 7.89
CA LEU A 135 35.82 -22.48 6.92
C LEU A 135 36.72 -23.69 7.21
N LYS A 136 38.02 -23.46 7.41
CA LYS A 136 39.01 -24.52 7.68
C LYS A 136 38.98 -25.03 9.12
N ARG A 137 38.23 -24.35 9.98
CA ARG A 137 38.06 -24.69 11.39
C ARG A 137 36.58 -24.55 11.72
N LYS A 138 35.94 -25.61 12.21
CA LYS A 138 34.54 -25.59 12.65
C LYS A 138 34.40 -24.73 13.91
N ALA A 139 34.40 -23.42 13.74
CA ALA A 139 34.36 -22.45 14.82
C ALA A 139 33.79 -21.11 14.37
N ILE A 140 33.29 -20.34 15.34
CA ILE A 140 32.89 -18.95 15.18
C ILE A 140 33.84 -18.08 15.99
N ALA A 141 34.59 -17.21 15.32
CA ALA A 141 35.39 -16.17 15.97
C ALA A 141 34.54 -14.92 16.22
N ILE A 142 34.71 -14.29 17.38
CA ILE A 142 34.02 -13.07 17.77
C ILE A 142 35.05 -11.94 17.89
N TYR A 143 34.75 -10.84 17.21
CA TYR A 143 35.47 -9.58 17.33
C TYR A 143 34.59 -8.54 18.02
N GLN A 144 35.19 -7.71 18.85
CA GLN A 144 34.55 -6.61 19.57
C GLN A 144 35.07 -5.29 19.00
N TYR A 145 34.15 -4.39 18.68
CA TYR A 145 34.50 -3.02 18.36
C TYR A 145 34.84 -2.25 19.63
N HIS A 146 35.99 -1.55 19.62
CA HIS A 146 36.45 -0.67 20.68
C HIS A 146 36.28 0.78 20.22
N GLY A 147 35.41 1.53 20.91
CA GLY A 147 35.10 2.93 20.55
C GLY A 147 36.25 3.90 20.72
N SER A 148 37.20 3.62 21.63
CA SER A 148 38.42 4.42 21.85
C SER A 148 39.33 4.36 20.61
N ASP A 149 39.57 3.14 20.14
CA ASP A 149 40.57 2.85 19.10
C ASP A 149 39.93 2.84 17.71
N LYS A 150 38.60 2.95 17.66
CA LYS A 150 37.76 2.84 16.47
C LYS A 150 38.09 1.62 15.62
N SER A 151 38.37 0.49 16.27
CA SER A 151 38.83 -0.74 15.64
C SER A 151 38.12 -1.99 16.19
N TYR A 152 38.15 -3.06 15.41
CA TYR A 152 37.74 -4.39 15.88
C TYR A 152 38.94 -5.14 16.44
N ALA A 153 38.79 -5.71 17.62
CA ALA A 153 39.78 -6.61 18.24
C ALA A 153 39.19 -8.00 18.44
N PHE A 154 40.02 -9.03 18.29
CA PHE A 154 39.63 -10.41 18.59
C PHE A 154 39.25 -10.54 20.07
N LEU A 155 38.06 -11.06 20.33
CA LEU A 155 37.55 -11.24 21.70
C LEU A 155 37.67 -12.70 22.16
N ARG A 156 37.16 -13.63 21.36
CA ARG A 156 37.16 -15.09 21.64
C ARG A 156 36.67 -15.87 20.42
N ASP A 157 36.69 -17.18 20.51
CA ASP A 157 36.09 -18.09 19.54
C ASP A 157 35.42 -19.29 20.23
N PHE A 158 34.49 -19.92 19.52
CA PHE A 158 33.79 -21.11 19.99
C PHE A 158 33.81 -22.18 18.93
N GLY A 159 34.03 -23.44 19.32
CA GLY A 159 33.88 -24.59 18.42
C GLY A 159 32.42 -24.79 18.02
N THR A 160 32.20 -25.23 16.80
CA THR A 160 30.89 -25.59 16.25
C THR A 160 30.90 -27.05 15.78
N GLN A 161 29.72 -27.67 15.68
CA GLN A 161 29.61 -29.06 15.21
C GLN A 161 29.96 -29.23 13.72
N ASP A 162 29.68 -28.19 12.94
CA ASP A 162 30.04 -28.11 11.52
C ASP A 162 30.36 -26.67 11.12
N VAL A 163 30.69 -26.44 9.86
CA VAL A 163 30.87 -25.09 9.31
C VAL A 163 29.50 -24.39 9.25
N PRO A 164 29.31 -23.24 9.91
CA PRO A 164 28.10 -22.44 9.77
C PRO A 164 27.87 -22.02 8.31
N GLU A 165 26.62 -22.15 7.84
CA GLU A 165 26.21 -21.77 6.48
C GLU A 165 25.21 -20.60 6.48
N ALA A 166 24.57 -20.34 7.62
CA ALA A 166 23.79 -19.14 7.89
C ALA A 166 23.98 -18.68 9.33
N MET A 167 24.02 -17.37 9.57
CA MET A 167 24.09 -16.82 10.93
C MET A 167 23.24 -15.56 11.06
N SER A 168 22.66 -15.37 12.24
CA SER A 168 22.08 -14.09 12.65
C SER A 168 22.27 -13.90 14.15
N TRP A 169 22.48 -12.67 14.59
CA TRP A 169 22.87 -12.40 15.98
C TRP A 169 22.10 -11.24 16.59
N TYR A 170 21.43 -11.52 17.71
CA TYR A 170 20.83 -10.52 18.57
C TYR A 170 21.10 -10.82 20.05
N ARG A 171 21.41 -9.77 20.82
CA ARG A 171 21.76 -9.87 22.24
C ARG A 171 22.89 -10.89 22.47
N ASN A 172 22.65 -11.91 23.29
CA ASN A 172 23.61 -12.94 23.63
C ASN A 172 23.41 -14.25 22.85
N LYS A 173 22.54 -14.25 21.82
CA LYS A 173 22.18 -15.44 21.05
C LYS A 173 22.61 -15.28 19.60
N VAL A 174 23.47 -16.18 19.14
CA VAL A 174 23.83 -16.35 17.74
C VAL A 174 23.01 -17.53 17.23
N VAL A 175 22.08 -17.25 16.32
CA VAL A 175 21.39 -18.30 15.58
C VAL A 175 22.34 -18.80 14.50
N VAL A 176 22.59 -20.10 14.47
CA VAL A 176 23.51 -20.75 13.55
C VAL A 176 22.73 -21.81 12.77
N GLY A 177 22.72 -21.69 11.45
CA GLY A 177 22.20 -22.71 10.54
C GLY A 177 23.35 -23.51 9.92
N TYR A 178 23.28 -24.82 10.07
CA TYR A 178 24.11 -25.79 9.35
C TYR A 178 23.29 -26.42 8.22
N ARG A 179 23.89 -27.33 7.44
CA ARG A 179 23.21 -27.98 6.31
C ARG A 179 22.01 -28.84 6.69
N LYS A 180 21.90 -29.29 7.94
CA LYS A 180 20.85 -30.22 8.38
C LYS A 180 19.99 -29.65 9.50
N ASP A 181 20.56 -28.82 10.36
CA ASP A 181 19.95 -28.40 11.61
C ASP A 181 20.35 -26.98 12.00
N TYR A 182 19.73 -26.47 13.06
CA TYR A 182 19.92 -25.10 13.55
C TYR A 182 20.17 -25.10 15.06
N PHE A 183 20.98 -24.16 15.52
CA PHE A 183 21.36 -24.01 16.92
C PHE A 183 21.31 -22.55 17.37
N LEU A 184 21.03 -22.36 18.65
CA LEU A 184 21.17 -21.10 19.37
C LEU A 184 22.42 -21.15 20.24
N LEU A 185 23.47 -20.46 19.79
CA LEU A 185 24.74 -20.37 20.51
C LEU A 185 24.76 -19.14 21.43
N ASN A 186 25.25 -19.31 22.66
CA ASN A 186 25.48 -18.22 23.60
C ASN A 186 26.84 -17.54 23.33
N ASP A 187 26.83 -16.24 23.07
CA ASP A 187 28.02 -15.48 22.67
C ASP A 187 29.09 -15.28 23.77
N LYS A 188 28.78 -15.67 25.01
CA LYS A 188 29.69 -15.63 26.16
C LYS A 188 30.19 -17.03 26.55
N THR A 189 29.29 -18.00 26.65
CA THR A 189 29.63 -19.35 27.15
C THR A 189 29.99 -20.33 26.04
N GLY A 190 29.57 -20.07 24.80
CA GLY A 190 29.72 -21.02 23.68
C GLY A 190 28.72 -22.18 23.72
N GLU A 191 27.86 -22.23 24.74
CA GLU A 191 26.81 -23.25 24.86
C GLU A 191 25.85 -23.15 23.67
N ALA A 192 25.54 -24.29 23.04
CA ALA A 192 24.69 -24.36 21.87
C ALA A 192 23.45 -25.22 22.16
N THR A 193 22.27 -24.60 22.07
CA THR A 193 20.98 -25.29 22.22
C THR A 193 20.41 -25.62 20.84
N PRO A 194 20.03 -26.87 20.53
CA PRO A 194 19.41 -27.19 19.25
C PRO A 194 18.04 -26.50 19.11
N ILE A 195 17.71 -26.05 17.90
CA ILE A 195 16.37 -25.55 17.58
C ILE A 195 15.49 -26.74 17.20
N ASN A 196 14.37 -26.91 17.91
CA ASN A 196 13.44 -28.01 17.72
C ASN A 196 12.65 -27.82 16.41
N SER A 197 13.24 -28.30 15.32
CA SER A 197 12.72 -28.16 13.97
C SER A 197 13.15 -29.36 13.10
N PRO A 198 12.39 -29.71 12.05
CA PRO A 198 12.72 -30.85 11.19
C PRO A 198 13.94 -30.61 10.27
N GLY A 199 14.58 -29.44 10.34
CA GLY A 199 15.80 -29.15 9.61
C GLY A 199 15.65 -29.13 8.09
N ILE A 200 16.78 -29.13 7.38
CA ILE A 200 16.84 -29.24 5.92
C ILE A 200 17.03 -30.70 5.52
N GLN A 201 16.33 -31.16 4.48
CA GLN A 201 16.30 -32.56 4.07
C GLN A 201 17.19 -32.79 2.83
N ASP A 202 17.16 -31.88 1.87
CA ASP A 202 18.04 -31.90 0.70
C ASP A 202 19.41 -31.30 1.05
N PRO A 203 20.51 -32.07 0.98
CA PRO A 203 21.86 -31.57 1.31
C PRO A 203 22.37 -30.47 0.36
N THR A 204 21.75 -30.30 -0.82
CA THR A 204 22.07 -29.23 -1.78
C THR A 204 21.45 -27.89 -1.41
N VAL A 205 20.46 -27.88 -0.52
CA VAL A 205 19.81 -26.68 0.00
C VAL A 205 20.65 -26.08 1.13
N PHE A 206 20.73 -24.75 1.14
CA PHE A 206 21.41 -24.01 2.19
C PHE A 206 20.40 -23.55 3.25
N PRO A 207 20.80 -23.51 4.53
CA PRO A 207 19.93 -23.02 5.59
C PRO A 207 19.66 -21.52 5.40
N VAL A 208 18.47 -21.08 5.84
CA VAL A 208 18.10 -19.67 5.89
C VAL A 208 17.69 -19.32 7.30
N VAL A 209 18.21 -18.20 7.79
CA VAL A 209 17.91 -17.65 9.11
C VAL A 209 17.57 -16.18 8.95
N LYS A 210 16.44 -15.75 9.53
CA LYS A 210 16.09 -14.34 9.62
C LYS A 210 15.55 -14.00 11.00
N LEU A 211 16.22 -13.05 11.66
CA LEU A 211 15.72 -12.42 12.87
C LEU A 211 14.44 -11.61 12.59
N LEU A 212 13.50 -11.65 13.53
CA LEU A 212 12.20 -10.98 13.46
C LEU A 212 11.86 -10.27 14.78
N PRO A 213 10.93 -9.30 14.77
CA PRO A 213 10.49 -8.63 15.98
C PRO A 213 10.04 -9.60 17.08
N LYS A 214 10.04 -9.13 18.33
CA LYS A 214 9.65 -9.93 19.52
C LYS A 214 10.52 -11.15 19.81
N GLU A 215 11.80 -11.08 19.45
CA GLU A 215 12.76 -12.18 19.64
C GLU A 215 12.32 -13.47 18.95
N GLU A 216 11.71 -13.33 17.78
CA GLU A 216 11.35 -14.44 16.91
C GLU A 216 12.45 -14.64 15.86
N VAL A 217 12.57 -15.87 15.36
CA VAL A 217 13.46 -16.23 14.27
C VAL A 217 12.68 -17.02 13.25
N LEU A 218 12.82 -16.67 11.99
CA LEU A 218 12.39 -17.52 10.88
C LEU A 218 13.55 -18.42 10.47
N VAL A 219 13.30 -19.72 10.38
CA VAL A 219 14.22 -20.69 9.79
C VAL A 219 13.56 -21.45 8.65
N ALA A 220 14.32 -21.77 7.61
CA ALA A 220 13.85 -22.65 6.54
C ALA A 220 14.04 -24.12 6.92
N VAL A 221 13.00 -24.93 6.75
CA VAL A 221 12.97 -26.36 7.03
C VAL A 221 12.25 -27.08 5.91
N MET A 222 12.41 -28.40 5.82
CA MET A 222 11.80 -29.21 4.76
C MET A 222 11.99 -28.56 3.37
N ASP A 223 13.19 -28.02 3.17
CA ASP A 223 13.73 -27.36 1.99
C ASP A 223 13.07 -26.03 1.58
N ARG A 224 11.75 -25.87 1.76
CA ARG A 224 10.97 -24.71 1.28
C ARG A 224 9.88 -24.23 2.23
N VAL A 225 9.89 -24.68 3.49
CA VAL A 225 8.92 -24.27 4.51
C VAL A 225 9.60 -23.36 5.52
N GLY A 226 9.06 -22.18 5.76
CA GLY A 226 9.51 -21.30 6.84
C GLY A 226 8.74 -21.58 8.12
N VAL A 227 9.46 -21.80 9.22
CA VAL A 227 8.89 -21.95 10.56
C VAL A 227 9.44 -20.90 11.51
N PHE A 228 8.60 -20.45 12.44
CA PHE A 228 8.95 -19.44 13.43
C PHE A 228 9.39 -20.12 14.72
N VAL A 229 10.53 -19.71 15.27
CA VAL A 229 11.10 -20.26 16.51
C VAL A 229 11.47 -19.13 17.46
N GLY A 230 11.35 -19.39 18.77
CA GLY A 230 11.76 -18.44 19.81
C GLY A 230 13.24 -18.56 20.17
N PHE A 231 13.72 -17.65 21.01
CA PHE A 231 15.10 -17.67 21.52
C PHE A 231 15.37 -18.75 22.60
N THR A 232 14.37 -19.60 22.88
CA THR A 232 14.52 -20.85 23.63
C THR A 232 14.86 -22.04 22.73
N GLY A 233 14.64 -21.91 21.41
CA GLY A 233 14.80 -22.99 20.43
C GLY A 233 13.48 -23.69 20.07
N ASP A 234 12.38 -23.34 20.74
CA ASP A 234 11.07 -23.96 20.50
C ASP A 234 10.35 -23.33 19.32
N ALA A 235 9.60 -24.15 18.58
CA ALA A 235 8.69 -23.68 17.55
C ALA A 235 7.54 -22.85 18.16
N LEU A 236 7.23 -21.73 17.52
CA LEU A 236 6.15 -20.84 17.91
C LEU A 236 4.82 -21.31 17.28
N PRO A 237 3.66 -21.12 17.95
CA PRO A 237 2.34 -21.49 17.44
C PRO A 237 1.87 -20.47 16.39
N LYS A 238 2.61 -20.37 15.28
CA LYS A 238 2.32 -19.51 14.13
C LYS A 238 2.19 -20.37 12.88
N ASN A 239 1.40 -19.91 11.93
CA ASN A 239 1.32 -20.56 10.63
C ASN A 239 2.72 -20.62 9.99
N SER A 240 3.08 -21.77 9.46
CA SER A 240 4.23 -21.86 8.57
C SER A 240 3.93 -21.12 7.28
N LEU A 241 4.99 -20.74 6.58
CA LEU A 241 4.91 -20.18 5.23
C LEU A 241 5.58 -21.15 4.28
N THR A 242 5.10 -21.25 3.04
CA THR A 242 5.65 -22.18 2.04
C THR A 242 6.04 -21.42 0.79
N TRP A 243 7.31 -21.49 0.41
CA TRP A 243 7.81 -20.91 -0.83
C TRP A 243 7.63 -21.86 -2.01
N SER A 244 7.64 -21.33 -3.24
CA SER A 244 7.59 -22.18 -4.44
C SER A 244 8.84 -23.09 -4.56
N GLN A 245 10.00 -22.60 -4.11
CA GLN A 245 11.27 -23.32 -4.02
C GLN A 245 12.06 -22.82 -2.81
N SER A 246 13.17 -23.50 -2.49
CA SER A 246 14.04 -23.07 -1.39
C SER A 246 14.56 -21.63 -1.62
N PRO A 247 14.33 -20.70 -0.69
CA PRO A 247 14.83 -19.33 -0.82
C PRO A 247 16.34 -19.28 -0.57
N GLN A 248 17.03 -18.35 -1.24
CA GLN A 248 18.43 -18.05 -0.95
C GLN A 248 18.59 -17.21 0.32
N CYS A 249 17.66 -16.29 0.54
CA CYS A 249 17.62 -15.44 1.71
C CYS A 249 16.21 -14.89 1.91
N VAL A 250 15.93 -14.43 3.13
CA VAL A 250 14.67 -13.81 3.50
C VAL A 250 14.94 -12.50 4.21
N GLU A 251 14.25 -11.46 3.80
CA GLU A 251 14.28 -10.13 4.40
C GLU A 251 12.93 -9.78 5.02
N PHE A 252 12.95 -8.89 6.01
CA PHE A 252 11.76 -8.41 6.68
C PHE A 252 11.59 -6.92 6.41
N SER A 253 10.39 -6.53 5.96
CA SER A 253 9.95 -5.14 5.83
C SER A 253 8.47 -5.11 6.23
N ALA A 254 8.18 -4.56 7.39
CA ALA A 254 6.91 -4.83 8.06
C ALA A 254 5.69 -4.36 7.25
N PRO A 255 4.59 -5.15 7.22
CA PRO A 255 4.36 -6.45 7.88
C PRO A 255 4.70 -7.69 7.02
N TYR A 256 5.66 -7.59 6.11
CA TYR A 256 5.93 -8.59 5.08
C TYR A 256 7.31 -9.26 5.24
N LEU A 257 7.37 -10.49 4.74
CA LEU A 257 8.60 -11.26 4.52
C LEU A 257 8.83 -11.33 3.01
N LEU A 258 10.03 -10.96 2.58
CA LEU A 258 10.44 -10.96 1.19
C LEU A 258 11.50 -12.04 1.02
N ALA A 259 11.22 -13.04 0.21
CA ALA A 259 12.11 -14.17 -0.01
C ALA A 259 12.66 -14.14 -1.44
N LEU A 260 13.98 -14.20 -1.57
CA LEU A 260 14.62 -14.32 -2.87
C LEU A 260 14.63 -15.81 -3.27
N VAL A 261 13.80 -16.16 -4.25
CA VAL A 261 13.66 -17.52 -4.75
C VAL A 261 14.39 -17.66 -6.10
N PRO A 262 15.40 -18.55 -6.21
CA PRO A 262 16.19 -18.72 -7.43
C PRO A 262 15.34 -18.92 -8.68
N ARG A 263 15.70 -18.25 -9.78
CA ARG A 263 15.00 -18.33 -11.09
C ARG A 263 13.53 -17.88 -11.10
N VAL A 264 12.96 -17.51 -9.96
CA VAL A 264 11.60 -16.97 -9.82
C VAL A 264 11.67 -15.46 -9.61
N GLY A 265 12.38 -15.01 -8.58
CA GLY A 265 12.46 -13.61 -8.19
C GLY A 265 12.16 -13.43 -6.70
N VAL A 266 11.36 -12.42 -6.36
CA VAL A 266 11.05 -12.13 -4.95
C VAL A 266 9.60 -12.47 -4.64
N GLU A 267 9.40 -13.44 -3.74
CA GLU A 267 8.10 -13.80 -3.20
C GLU A 267 7.82 -13.02 -1.92
N ILE A 268 6.68 -12.35 -1.87
CA ILE A 268 6.30 -11.47 -0.77
C ILE A 268 5.15 -12.12 -0.02
N HIS A 269 5.42 -12.50 1.22
CA HIS A 269 4.47 -13.13 2.11
C HIS A 269 4.07 -12.21 3.24
N ARG A 270 2.82 -12.28 3.69
CA ARG A 270 2.37 -11.60 4.90
C ARG A 270 2.89 -12.36 6.12
N ALA A 271 3.60 -11.68 7.02
CA ALA A 271 4.25 -12.31 8.17
C ALA A 271 3.27 -12.86 9.23
N SER A 272 2.00 -12.44 9.21
CA SER A 272 1.01 -12.83 10.21
C SER A 272 0.40 -14.21 9.98
N ASP A 273 0.17 -14.58 8.73
CA ASP A 273 -0.54 -15.81 8.34
C ASP A 273 0.19 -16.63 7.28
N GLY A 274 1.31 -16.14 6.75
CA GLY A 274 2.10 -16.83 5.73
C GLY A 274 1.52 -16.74 4.32
N ALA A 275 0.48 -15.93 4.08
CA ALA A 275 -0.15 -15.83 2.76
C ALA A 275 0.77 -15.17 1.73
N LEU A 276 0.88 -15.76 0.53
CA LEU A 276 1.58 -15.17 -0.61
C LEU A 276 0.76 -13.98 -1.14
N VAL A 277 1.33 -12.78 -1.03
CA VAL A 277 0.69 -11.53 -1.46
C VAL A 277 1.01 -11.23 -2.92
N GLN A 278 2.26 -11.41 -3.30
CA GLN A 278 2.77 -11.05 -4.61
C GLN A 278 4.07 -11.81 -4.92
N THR A 279 4.25 -12.16 -6.20
CA THR A 279 5.56 -12.56 -6.73
C THR A 279 6.06 -11.49 -7.70
N LEU A 280 7.25 -10.94 -7.42
CA LEU A 280 7.95 -10.03 -8.34
C LEU A 280 8.87 -10.86 -9.25
N PRO A 281 8.56 -10.99 -10.56
CA PRO A 281 9.32 -11.85 -11.47
C PRO A 281 10.69 -11.24 -11.76
N LEU A 282 11.72 -11.76 -11.09
CA LEU A 282 13.12 -11.35 -11.22
C LEU A 282 13.99 -12.60 -11.37
N PRO A 283 13.87 -13.36 -12.48
CA PRO A 283 14.46 -14.69 -12.62
C PRO A 283 16.00 -14.69 -12.61
N ARG A 284 16.63 -13.53 -12.78
CA ARG A 284 18.08 -13.35 -12.73
C ARG A 284 18.57 -12.60 -11.49
N ALA A 285 17.72 -12.45 -10.48
CA ALA A 285 18.13 -11.96 -9.16
C ALA A 285 19.06 -12.97 -8.50
N VAL A 286 20.12 -12.48 -7.86
CA VAL A 286 21.19 -13.32 -7.29
C VAL A 286 21.56 -12.97 -5.85
N CYS A 287 21.18 -11.79 -5.38
CA CYS A 287 21.39 -11.38 -4.00
C CYS A 287 20.33 -10.35 -3.60
N MET A 288 20.09 -10.25 -2.29
CA MET A 288 19.15 -9.30 -1.72
C MET A 288 19.67 -8.81 -0.37
N PHE A 289 19.33 -7.57 -0.04
CA PHE A 289 19.60 -6.95 1.25
C PHE A 289 18.35 -6.24 1.72
N GLY A 290 18.04 -6.35 3.02
CA GLY A 290 16.91 -5.68 3.66
C GLY A 290 17.30 -5.03 4.98
N ASN A 291 16.68 -3.88 5.26
CA ASN A 291 16.89 -3.14 6.51
C ASN A 291 15.55 -2.72 7.16
N GLY A 292 14.53 -3.58 7.15
CA GLY A 292 13.21 -3.24 7.70
C GLY A 292 13.09 -3.27 9.23
N MET A 293 14.21 -3.45 9.96
CA MET A 293 14.25 -3.40 11.42
C MET A 293 15.30 -2.41 11.91
N LYS A 294 15.04 -1.84 13.09
CA LYS A 294 16.01 -1.09 13.87
C LYS A 294 16.89 -2.05 14.68
N TRP A 295 17.94 -1.51 15.30
CA TRP A 295 18.89 -2.26 16.13
C TRP A 295 18.25 -2.87 17.39
N ASP A 296 17.14 -2.32 17.85
CA ASP A 296 16.36 -2.86 18.96
C ASP A 296 15.42 -4.01 18.54
N MET A 297 15.41 -4.40 17.26
CA MET A 297 14.50 -5.36 16.61
C MET A 297 13.07 -4.84 16.39
N GLU A 298 12.81 -3.56 16.66
CA GLU A 298 11.53 -2.97 16.32
C GLU A 298 11.42 -2.78 14.80
N PRO A 299 10.25 -3.06 14.21
CA PRO A 299 9.98 -2.72 12.82
C PRO A 299 10.25 -1.24 12.54
N ARG A 300 10.81 -0.95 11.37
CA ARG A 300 10.81 0.42 10.89
C ARG A 300 9.37 0.86 10.59
N PRO A 301 8.99 2.10 10.92
CA PRO A 301 7.67 2.61 10.60
C PRO A 301 7.54 2.76 9.08
N SER A 302 6.31 2.61 8.57
CA SER A 302 6.03 2.79 7.14
C SER A 302 6.48 4.18 6.67
N GLY A 303 7.27 4.21 5.60
CA GLY A 303 7.83 5.45 5.04
C GLY A 303 9.16 5.88 5.65
N ASP A 304 9.74 5.12 6.58
CA ASP A 304 11.15 5.29 6.98
C ASP A 304 12.06 5.11 5.75
N SER A 305 12.94 6.10 5.49
CA SER A 305 13.85 6.06 4.35
C SER A 305 14.88 4.93 4.42
N GLU A 306 15.11 4.39 5.62
CA GLU A 306 16.02 3.26 5.85
C GLU A 306 15.33 1.90 5.75
N ASP A 307 14.00 1.83 5.69
CA ASP A 307 13.25 0.60 5.37
C ASP A 307 13.35 0.33 3.86
N VAL A 308 14.46 -0.32 3.50
CA VAL A 308 14.84 -0.56 2.13
C VAL A 308 15.08 -2.05 1.93
N VAL A 309 14.54 -2.57 0.83
CA VAL A 309 14.93 -3.86 0.26
C VAL A 309 15.53 -3.60 -1.11
N ILE A 310 16.77 -4.05 -1.35
CA ILE A 310 17.44 -3.98 -2.65
C ILE A 310 17.81 -5.37 -3.13
N VAL A 311 17.76 -5.57 -4.44
CA VAL A 311 18.01 -6.84 -5.10
C VAL A 311 19.00 -6.62 -6.23
N GLY A 312 20.10 -7.37 -6.23
CA GLY A 312 21.05 -7.42 -7.33
C GLY A 312 20.58 -8.39 -8.41
N VAL A 313 20.50 -7.92 -9.66
CA VAL A 313 20.00 -8.67 -10.81
C VAL A 313 21.07 -8.69 -11.90
N ARG A 314 21.30 -9.86 -12.51
CA ARG A 314 22.19 -10.00 -13.67
C ARG A 314 21.40 -9.83 -14.95
N ASP A 315 21.91 -9.05 -15.88
CA ASP A 315 21.27 -8.80 -17.17
C ASP A 315 21.76 -9.80 -18.24
N SER A 316 21.02 -9.94 -19.35
CA SER A 316 21.40 -10.83 -20.47
C SER A 316 22.62 -10.31 -21.23
N SER A 317 22.85 -9.01 -21.20
CA SER A 317 23.95 -8.30 -21.85
C SER A 317 25.30 -8.52 -21.16
N GLY A 318 25.35 -9.23 -20.02
CA GLY A 318 26.56 -9.37 -19.21
C GLY A 318 26.78 -8.21 -18.22
N THR A 319 25.89 -7.22 -18.21
CA THR A 319 25.81 -6.18 -17.16
C THR A 319 25.01 -6.69 -15.96
N SER A 320 24.99 -5.91 -14.88
CA SER A 320 24.08 -6.09 -13.77
C SER A 320 23.33 -4.80 -13.46
N SER A 321 22.24 -4.95 -12.73
CA SER A 321 21.44 -3.86 -12.19
C SER A 321 21.14 -4.11 -10.72
N VAL A 322 20.76 -3.06 -10.01
CA VAL A 322 20.20 -3.17 -8.65
C VAL A 322 18.84 -2.52 -8.67
N VAL A 323 17.83 -3.26 -8.20
CA VAL A 323 16.46 -2.78 -8.07
C VAL A 323 16.11 -2.62 -6.60
N LYS A 324 15.43 -1.53 -6.27
CA LYS A 324 14.80 -1.32 -4.97
C LYS A 324 13.39 -1.89 -5.03
N ILE A 325 13.02 -2.72 -4.06
CA ILE A 325 11.65 -3.17 -3.84
C ILE A 325 11.06 -2.28 -2.75
N GLU A 326 9.93 -1.64 -3.06
CA GLU A 326 9.25 -0.76 -2.13
C GLU A 326 7.73 -0.95 -2.19
N PRO A 327 7.01 -0.73 -1.06
CA PRO A 327 5.56 -0.74 -1.07
C PRO A 327 5.02 0.25 -2.09
N MET A 328 3.96 -0.13 -2.77
CA MET A 328 3.26 0.76 -3.69
C MET A 328 2.74 1.99 -2.93
N PRO A 329 2.75 3.19 -3.54
CA PRO A 329 2.16 4.35 -2.91
C PRO A 329 0.72 4.07 -2.45
N LEU A 330 0.36 4.54 -1.25
CA LEU A 330 -0.95 4.27 -0.66
C LEU A 330 -2.11 4.61 -1.60
N GLU A 331 -2.01 5.72 -2.33
CA GLU A 331 -3.07 6.12 -3.29
C GLU A 331 -3.22 5.11 -4.44
N GLN A 332 -2.12 4.53 -4.90
CA GLN A 332 -2.14 3.52 -5.95
C GLN A 332 -2.68 2.18 -5.43
N GLN A 333 -2.28 1.81 -4.20
CA GLN A 333 -2.82 0.64 -3.50
C GLN A 333 -4.34 0.73 -3.32
N ILE A 334 -4.85 1.91 -2.93
CA ILE A 334 -6.29 2.16 -2.80
C ILE A 334 -6.98 2.07 -4.16
N GLY A 335 -6.41 2.70 -5.19
CA GLY A 335 -6.96 2.66 -6.55
C GLY A 335 -7.14 1.22 -7.05
N GLU A 336 -6.11 0.38 -6.93
CA GLU A 336 -6.18 -1.02 -7.37
C GLU A 336 -7.25 -1.83 -6.61
N LEU A 337 -7.35 -1.65 -5.28
CA LEU A 337 -8.40 -2.32 -4.50
C LEU A 337 -9.80 -1.87 -4.91
N LEU A 338 -9.99 -0.58 -5.18
CA LEU A 338 -11.25 -0.03 -5.65
C LEU A 338 -11.62 -0.54 -7.05
N ASP A 339 -10.65 -0.60 -7.96
CA ASP A 339 -10.84 -1.15 -9.32
C ASP A 339 -11.21 -2.64 -9.29
N ARG A 340 -10.69 -3.40 -8.32
CA ARG A 340 -11.05 -4.81 -8.07
C ARG A 340 -12.36 -5.01 -7.27
N GLY A 341 -12.98 -3.93 -6.81
CA GLY A 341 -14.19 -3.98 -5.98
C GLY A 341 -13.99 -4.38 -4.53
N GLN A 342 -12.74 -4.45 -4.05
CA GLN A 342 -12.40 -4.76 -2.66
C GLN A 342 -12.47 -3.49 -1.78
N ILE A 343 -13.64 -2.85 -1.74
CA ILE A 343 -13.83 -1.53 -1.11
C ILE A 343 -13.59 -1.58 0.40
N ASP A 344 -14.00 -2.67 1.08
CA ASP A 344 -13.80 -2.83 2.53
C ASP A 344 -12.31 -2.94 2.89
N GLU A 345 -11.52 -3.68 2.10
CA GLU A 345 -10.08 -3.76 2.29
C GLU A 345 -9.43 -2.39 2.08
N ALA A 346 -9.84 -1.66 1.02
CA ALA A 346 -9.37 -0.31 0.75
C ALA A 346 -9.69 0.64 1.91
N GLN A 347 -10.90 0.55 2.47
CA GLN A 347 -11.34 1.35 3.61
C GLN A 347 -10.53 1.02 4.87
N ASN A 348 -10.25 -0.26 5.12
CA ASN A 348 -9.42 -0.68 6.24
C ASN A 348 -7.97 -0.18 6.11
N LEU A 349 -7.40 -0.22 4.90
CA LEU A 349 -6.08 0.32 4.62
C LEU A 349 -6.01 1.83 4.89
N VAL A 350 -7.00 2.59 4.41
CA VAL A 350 -7.11 4.03 4.68
C VAL A 350 -7.21 4.29 6.18
N ARG A 351 -8.10 3.60 6.90
CA ARG A 351 -8.30 3.78 8.35
C ARG A 351 -7.01 3.55 9.14
N LYS A 352 -6.26 2.50 8.82
CA LYS A 352 -4.96 2.22 9.46
C LYS A 352 -3.95 3.34 9.17
N SER A 353 -3.89 3.84 7.93
CA SER A 353 -2.93 4.87 7.53
C SER A 353 -3.15 6.25 8.19
N ILE A 354 -4.39 6.52 8.63
CA ILE A 354 -4.77 7.82 9.23
C ILE A 354 -4.98 7.75 10.74
N ALA A 355 -4.77 6.59 11.37
CA ALA A 355 -5.08 6.36 12.78
C ALA A 355 -4.34 7.32 13.74
N SER A 356 -3.14 7.77 13.37
CA SER A 356 -2.33 8.73 14.13
C SER A 356 -2.67 10.21 13.86
N LEU A 357 -3.55 10.51 12.91
CA LEU A 357 -3.91 11.88 12.55
C LEU A 357 -5.02 12.44 13.46
N SER A 358 -5.16 13.77 13.51
CA SER A 358 -6.28 14.42 14.21
C SER A 358 -7.63 14.08 13.58
N SER A 359 -8.71 14.15 14.37
CA SER A 359 -10.08 13.83 13.93
C SER A 359 -10.51 14.57 12.65
N ASP A 360 -10.15 15.85 12.51
CA ASP A 360 -10.48 16.63 11.30
C ASP A 360 -9.71 16.14 10.06
N LYS A 361 -8.43 15.80 10.21
CA LYS A 361 -7.61 15.22 9.14
C LYS A 361 -8.14 13.84 8.75
N GLN A 362 -8.52 13.02 9.73
CA GLN A 362 -9.12 11.72 9.51
C GLN A 362 -10.43 11.84 8.72
N ARG A 363 -11.33 12.74 9.14
CA ARG A 363 -12.60 13.01 8.46
C ARG A 363 -12.37 13.44 7.01
N SER A 364 -11.43 14.36 6.77
CA SER A 364 -11.09 14.83 5.43
C SER A 364 -10.54 13.71 4.53
N LYS A 365 -9.64 12.87 5.05
CA LYS A 365 -9.08 11.72 4.31
C LYS A 365 -10.13 10.65 4.02
N ILE A 366 -11.00 10.34 4.99
CA ILE A 366 -12.14 9.43 4.78
C ILE A 366 -13.07 9.98 3.71
N LYS A 367 -13.41 11.27 3.75
CA LYS A 367 -14.26 11.91 2.73
C LYS A 367 -13.65 11.81 1.32
N ARG A 368 -12.33 12.00 1.20
CA ARG A 368 -11.60 11.80 -0.07
C ARG A 368 -11.69 10.35 -0.55
N PHE A 369 -11.46 9.38 0.34
CA PHE A 369 -11.61 7.96 0.02
C PHE A 369 -13.04 7.62 -0.43
N GLN A 370 -14.06 8.10 0.28
CA GLN A 370 -15.46 7.84 -0.07
C GLN A 370 -15.80 8.35 -1.48
N ARG A 371 -15.22 9.50 -1.88
CA ARG A 371 -15.35 10.03 -3.25
C ARG A 371 -14.65 9.15 -4.30
N GLN A 372 -13.45 8.63 -3.99
CA GLN A 372 -12.76 7.69 -4.86
C GLN A 372 -13.57 6.38 -5.02
N ALA A 373 -14.14 5.88 -3.93
CA ALA A 373 -15.00 4.71 -3.95
C ALA A 373 -16.28 4.94 -4.78
N THR A 374 -16.92 6.11 -4.67
CA THR A 374 -18.03 6.49 -5.56
C THR A 374 -17.63 6.37 -7.03
N VAL A 375 -16.50 6.97 -7.42
CA VAL A 375 -16.02 6.94 -8.80
C VAL A 375 -15.81 5.51 -9.27
N ALA A 376 -15.15 4.68 -8.48
CA ALA A 376 -14.89 3.28 -8.82
C ALA A 376 -16.21 2.50 -8.99
N LEU A 377 -17.17 2.68 -8.07
CA LEU A 377 -18.49 2.07 -8.15
C LEU A 377 -19.26 2.49 -9.40
N LEU A 378 -19.22 3.78 -9.77
CA LEU A 378 -19.86 4.27 -11.00
C LEU A 378 -19.22 3.69 -12.27
N ARG A 379 -17.88 3.57 -12.31
CA ARG A 379 -17.17 2.91 -13.43
C ARG A 379 -17.46 1.42 -13.53
N ARG A 380 -17.89 0.80 -12.43
CA ARG A 380 -18.33 -0.59 -12.33
C ARG A 380 -19.83 -0.76 -12.56
N LEU A 381 -20.57 0.34 -12.78
CA LEU A 381 -22.04 0.38 -12.91
C LEU A 381 -22.79 -0.13 -11.65
N GLU A 382 -22.13 -0.09 -10.48
CA GLU A 382 -22.68 -0.50 -9.18
C GLU A 382 -23.40 0.67 -8.50
N PHE A 383 -24.48 1.12 -9.12
CA PHE A 383 -25.12 2.40 -8.79
C PHE A 383 -25.70 2.48 -7.36
N ASP A 384 -26.32 1.42 -6.85
CA ASP A 384 -26.95 1.46 -5.52
C ASP A 384 -25.94 1.70 -4.39
N GLN A 385 -24.78 1.03 -4.45
CA GLN A 385 -23.69 1.25 -3.52
C GLN A 385 -23.05 2.63 -3.75
N ALA A 386 -22.91 3.07 -5.00
CA ALA A 386 -22.36 4.39 -5.33
C ALA A 386 -23.15 5.51 -4.64
N ALA A 387 -24.49 5.40 -4.56
CA ALA A 387 -25.36 6.36 -3.88
C ALA A 387 -25.02 6.53 -2.39
N ASP A 388 -24.76 5.42 -1.67
CA ASP A 388 -24.39 5.49 -0.25
C ASP A 388 -23.02 6.15 -0.04
N TYR A 389 -22.05 5.84 -0.91
CA TYR A 389 -20.74 6.47 -0.89
C TYR A 389 -20.79 7.95 -1.29
N MET A 390 -21.65 8.34 -2.25
CA MET A 390 -21.88 9.75 -2.61
C MET A 390 -22.39 10.55 -1.42
N TYR A 391 -23.39 10.00 -0.72
CA TYR A 391 -23.94 10.62 0.49
C TYR A 391 -22.89 10.77 1.59
N ARG A 392 -22.13 9.70 1.90
CA ARG A 392 -21.05 9.72 2.91
C ARG A 392 -19.92 10.69 2.54
N ALA A 393 -19.60 10.81 1.25
CA ALA A 393 -18.61 11.75 0.73
C ALA A 393 -19.14 13.18 0.65
N ALA A 394 -20.42 13.43 0.97
CA ALA A 394 -21.13 14.68 0.75
C ALA A 394 -20.82 15.27 -0.64
N VAL A 395 -20.99 14.43 -1.67
CA VAL A 395 -20.97 14.86 -3.08
C VAL A 395 -22.09 15.85 -3.30
N GLU A 396 -21.85 16.85 -4.15
CA GLU A 396 -22.86 17.82 -4.54
C GLU A 396 -23.94 17.12 -5.39
N PRO A 397 -25.23 17.14 -5.02
CA PRO A 397 -26.31 16.54 -5.81
C PRO A 397 -26.28 16.85 -7.31
N CYS A 398 -25.97 18.10 -7.67
CA CYS A 398 -25.92 18.52 -9.07
C CYS A 398 -24.82 17.80 -9.89
N GLU A 399 -23.77 17.27 -9.26
CA GLU A 399 -22.74 16.47 -9.93
C GLU A 399 -23.32 15.23 -10.59
N PHE A 400 -24.28 14.57 -9.94
CA PHE A 400 -24.91 13.36 -10.49
C PHE A 400 -26.15 13.69 -11.33
N ILE A 401 -26.94 14.71 -10.96
CA ILE A 401 -28.09 15.18 -11.77
C ILE A 401 -27.65 15.59 -13.18
N ALA A 402 -26.43 16.14 -13.33
CA ALA A 402 -25.88 16.53 -14.62
C ALA A 402 -25.89 15.40 -15.66
N PHE A 403 -25.87 14.13 -15.24
CA PHE A 403 -25.89 12.95 -16.12
C PHE A 403 -27.29 12.48 -16.52
N PHE A 404 -28.34 13.17 -16.08
CA PHE A 404 -29.73 12.83 -16.40
C PHE A 404 -30.45 14.05 -17.01
N PRO A 405 -30.19 14.37 -18.29
CA PRO A 405 -30.78 15.54 -18.96
C PRO A 405 -32.30 15.61 -18.84
N GLU A 406 -32.98 14.46 -18.85
CA GLU A 406 -34.43 14.34 -18.72
C GLU A 406 -34.97 14.75 -17.33
N LEU A 407 -34.10 14.82 -16.32
CA LEU A 407 -34.46 15.18 -14.93
C LEU A 407 -34.11 16.64 -14.56
N GLN A 408 -33.43 17.37 -15.44
CA GLN A 408 -32.95 18.73 -15.18
C GLN A 408 -34.04 19.79 -15.40
N CYS A 409 -34.11 20.81 -14.53
CA CYS A 409 -34.93 22.00 -14.75
C CYS A 409 -34.33 22.89 -15.85
N ASP A 410 -35.14 23.78 -16.44
CA ASP A 410 -34.69 24.67 -17.52
C ASP A 410 -33.57 25.64 -17.06
N SER A 411 -33.55 25.98 -15.77
CA SER A 411 -32.53 26.82 -15.13
C SER A 411 -31.23 26.07 -14.78
N PHE A 412 -31.16 24.76 -15.03
CA PHE A 412 -30.03 23.92 -14.65
C PHE A 412 -28.77 24.30 -15.43
N ALA A 413 -27.79 24.84 -14.71
CA ALA A 413 -26.49 25.18 -15.25
C ALA A 413 -25.42 24.72 -14.26
N TYR A 414 -24.96 23.48 -14.43
CA TYR A 414 -23.94 22.88 -13.58
C TYR A 414 -22.96 22.05 -14.41
N GLU A 415 -21.67 22.39 -14.29
CA GLU A 415 -20.59 21.61 -14.88
C GLU A 415 -19.98 20.69 -13.81
N PRO A 416 -19.98 19.36 -14.00
CA PRO A 416 -19.39 18.41 -13.05
C PRO A 416 -17.92 18.71 -12.75
N ALA A 417 -17.57 18.90 -11.47
CA ALA A 417 -16.20 19.11 -11.03
C ALA A 417 -15.55 17.83 -10.50
N VAL A 418 -16.35 16.86 -10.06
CA VAL A 418 -15.90 15.56 -9.56
C VAL A 418 -15.98 14.48 -10.65
N PHE A 419 -17.12 14.40 -11.33
CA PHE A 419 -17.36 13.39 -12.37
C PHE A 419 -17.04 13.96 -13.75
N LYS A 420 -15.77 14.34 -13.93
CA LYS A 420 -15.27 14.85 -15.21
C LYS A 420 -15.11 13.73 -16.26
N PRO A 421 -14.99 14.06 -17.55
CA PRO A 421 -14.79 13.07 -18.61
C PRO A 421 -13.62 12.10 -18.38
N GLU A 422 -12.55 12.54 -17.71
CA GLU A 422 -11.39 11.69 -17.42
C GLU A 422 -11.69 10.59 -16.39
N VAL A 423 -12.75 10.78 -15.61
CA VAL A 423 -13.11 9.94 -14.46
C VAL A 423 -14.35 9.09 -14.77
N LEU A 424 -15.36 9.70 -15.38
CA LEU A 424 -16.56 9.02 -15.87
C LEU A 424 -16.78 9.48 -17.32
N PRO A 425 -16.64 8.57 -18.30
CA PRO A 425 -16.51 8.97 -19.68
C PRO A 425 -17.88 9.39 -20.26
N ARG A 426 -17.90 10.33 -21.22
CA ARG A 426 -19.15 10.92 -21.75
C ARG A 426 -19.73 10.17 -22.96
N GLY A 427 -19.07 9.10 -23.42
CA GLY A 427 -19.41 8.43 -24.67
C GLY A 427 -19.38 9.39 -25.84
N ASN A 428 -20.35 9.21 -26.74
CA ASN A 428 -20.54 10.06 -27.91
C ASN A 428 -21.38 11.32 -27.61
N SER A 429 -21.72 11.58 -26.34
CA SER A 429 -22.55 12.72 -25.97
C SER A 429 -21.72 13.99 -25.77
N ALA A 430 -22.24 15.12 -26.25
CA ALA A 430 -21.64 16.44 -26.02
C ALA A 430 -21.77 16.91 -24.56
N ALA A 431 -22.79 16.41 -23.85
CA ALA A 431 -23.08 16.71 -22.44
C ALA A 431 -23.05 15.43 -21.59
N PRO A 432 -22.87 15.51 -20.26
CA PRO A 432 -22.96 14.34 -19.40
C PRO A 432 -24.30 13.61 -19.57
N ASP A 433 -24.26 12.32 -19.90
CA ASP A 433 -25.44 11.48 -20.12
C ASP A 433 -25.14 10.06 -19.63
N ILE A 434 -25.91 9.59 -18.65
CA ILE A 434 -25.74 8.28 -18.03
C ILE A 434 -25.92 7.12 -19.02
N SER A 435 -26.80 7.28 -20.02
CA SER A 435 -27.04 6.26 -21.03
C SER A 435 -25.80 6.10 -21.92
N ALA A 436 -25.18 7.21 -22.32
CA ALA A 436 -23.94 7.20 -23.08
C ALA A 436 -22.77 6.60 -22.28
N VAL A 437 -22.67 6.94 -20.98
CA VAL A 437 -21.68 6.37 -20.05
C VAL A 437 -21.81 4.84 -19.96
N ILE A 438 -23.03 4.34 -19.74
CA ILE A 438 -23.31 2.90 -19.61
C ILE A 438 -22.92 2.18 -20.90
N GLN A 439 -23.32 2.71 -22.06
CA GLN A 439 -23.00 2.11 -23.36
C GLN A 439 -21.49 2.03 -23.61
N GLU A 440 -20.74 3.10 -23.31
CA GLU A 440 -19.29 3.11 -23.47
C GLU A 440 -18.60 2.12 -22.52
N LEU A 441 -19.03 2.04 -21.26
CA LEU A 441 -18.44 1.13 -20.28
C LEU A 441 -18.74 -0.34 -20.60
N LEU A 442 -19.96 -0.66 -21.07
CA LEU A 442 -20.30 -2.02 -21.54
C LEU A 442 -19.50 -2.41 -22.80
N ALA A 443 -19.24 -1.46 -23.70
CA ALA A 443 -18.47 -1.70 -24.92
C ALA A 443 -16.95 -1.81 -24.67
N SER A 444 -16.46 -1.30 -23.52
CA SER A 444 -15.03 -1.23 -23.22
C SER A 444 -14.51 -2.53 -22.60
N PRO A 445 -13.58 -3.26 -23.25
CA PRO A 445 -13.00 -4.48 -22.70
C PRO A 445 -12.09 -4.20 -21.48
N ARG A 446 -11.80 -2.94 -21.18
CA ARG A 446 -11.00 -2.51 -20.02
C ARG A 446 -11.86 -2.07 -18.84
N ALA A 447 -13.19 -2.04 -18.98
CA ALA A 447 -14.07 -1.67 -17.87
C ALA A 447 -14.04 -2.78 -16.79
N PRO A 448 -13.90 -2.43 -15.50
CA PRO A 448 -13.81 -3.41 -14.41
C PRO A 448 -15.18 -3.99 -14.00
N LEU A 449 -15.98 -4.44 -14.98
CA LEU A 449 -17.34 -4.93 -14.75
C LEU A 449 -17.34 -6.36 -14.21
N SER A 450 -18.26 -6.67 -13.29
CA SER A 450 -18.54 -8.07 -12.93
C SER A 450 -19.23 -8.79 -14.08
N SER A 451 -19.14 -10.13 -14.11
CA SER A 451 -19.80 -10.93 -15.16
C SER A 451 -21.32 -10.68 -15.22
N GLU A 452 -21.96 -10.46 -14.07
CA GLU A 452 -23.39 -10.15 -13.97
C GLU A 452 -23.72 -8.79 -14.62
N ILE A 453 -22.93 -7.76 -14.32
CA ILE A 453 -23.14 -6.41 -14.87
C ILE A 453 -22.84 -6.37 -16.37
N ALA A 454 -21.77 -7.05 -16.82
CA ALA A 454 -21.41 -7.10 -18.23
C ALA A 454 -22.47 -7.78 -19.12
N GLN A 455 -23.32 -8.64 -18.54
CA GLN A 455 -24.42 -9.32 -19.23
C GLN A 455 -25.77 -8.62 -19.06
N SER A 456 -25.84 -7.55 -18.26
CA SER A 456 -27.09 -6.83 -17.99
C SER A 456 -27.52 -5.97 -19.17
N ASP A 457 -28.83 -5.80 -19.35
CA ASP A 457 -29.36 -4.90 -20.37
C ASP A 457 -29.08 -3.42 -20.00
N ALA A 458 -28.74 -2.61 -21.00
CA ALA A 458 -28.39 -1.21 -20.77
C ALA A 458 -29.57 -0.40 -20.22
N ALA A 459 -30.81 -0.71 -20.61
CA ALA A 459 -31.99 0.00 -20.09
C ALA A 459 -32.22 -0.32 -18.60
N ASP A 460 -31.99 -1.57 -18.19
CA ASP A 460 -32.08 -1.96 -16.78
C ASP A 460 -31.02 -1.24 -15.93
N LEU A 461 -29.81 -1.05 -16.46
CA LEU A 461 -28.74 -0.29 -15.81
C LEU A 461 -29.06 1.20 -15.70
N VAL A 462 -29.71 1.80 -16.72
CA VAL A 462 -30.22 3.18 -16.64
C VAL A 462 -31.27 3.31 -15.55
N VAL A 463 -32.21 2.35 -15.45
CA VAL A 463 -33.20 2.32 -14.36
C VAL A 463 -32.52 2.17 -12.99
N ALA A 464 -31.47 1.35 -12.89
CA ALA A 464 -30.68 1.20 -11.67
C ALA A 464 -29.99 2.53 -11.29
N ALA A 465 -29.42 3.26 -12.26
CA ALA A 465 -28.82 4.56 -12.05
C ALA A 465 -29.84 5.62 -11.58
N GLN A 466 -31.04 5.64 -12.17
CA GLN A 466 -32.13 6.53 -11.74
C GLN A 466 -32.61 6.20 -10.32
N LYS A 467 -32.73 4.91 -9.96
CA LYS A 467 -33.04 4.48 -8.58
C LYS A 467 -31.95 4.92 -7.59
N ALA A 468 -30.69 4.80 -7.97
CA ALA A 468 -29.56 5.27 -7.16
C ALA A 468 -29.57 6.79 -6.97
N LEU A 469 -29.86 7.57 -8.02
CA LEU A 469 -30.04 9.02 -7.91
C LEU A 469 -31.18 9.34 -6.94
N LEU A 470 -32.33 8.68 -7.07
CA LEU A 470 -33.47 8.84 -6.16
C LEU A 470 -33.10 8.55 -4.70
N LYS A 471 -32.37 7.46 -4.45
CA LYS A 471 -31.85 7.11 -3.11
C LYS A 471 -30.93 8.20 -2.57
N PHE A 472 -29.95 8.64 -3.37
CA PHE A 472 -28.97 9.65 -2.98
C PHE A 472 -29.63 11.00 -2.66
N LEU A 473 -30.50 11.50 -3.54
CA LEU A 473 -31.19 12.77 -3.33
C LEU A 473 -32.16 12.69 -2.12
N GLY A 474 -32.81 11.55 -1.92
CA GLY A 474 -33.65 11.31 -0.74
C GLY A 474 -32.85 11.35 0.57
N GLN A 475 -31.69 10.69 0.62
CA GLN A 475 -30.77 10.76 1.77
C GLN A 475 -30.29 12.20 2.03
N TYR A 476 -29.92 12.93 0.96
CA TYR A 476 -29.52 14.33 1.05
C TYR A 476 -30.63 15.22 1.61
N LYS A 477 -31.86 15.14 1.07
CA LYS A 477 -33.02 15.93 1.53
C LYS A 477 -33.36 15.64 2.98
N LYS A 478 -33.37 14.36 3.38
CA LYS A 478 -33.56 13.98 4.78
C LYS A 478 -32.50 14.62 5.69
N HIS A 479 -31.22 14.56 5.30
CA HIS A 479 -30.12 15.14 6.06
C HIS A 479 -30.24 16.67 6.22
N VAL A 480 -30.60 17.38 5.14
CA VAL A 480 -30.82 18.83 5.18
C VAL A 480 -31.97 19.18 6.13
N ARG A 481 -33.08 18.44 6.06
CA ARG A 481 -34.25 18.62 6.94
C ARG A 481 -33.89 18.38 8.41
N ASP A 482 -33.17 17.31 8.71
CA ASP A 482 -32.75 16.99 10.08
C ASP A 482 -31.80 18.05 10.64
N LYS A 483 -30.88 18.56 9.81
CA LYS A 483 -29.97 19.66 10.17
C LYS A 483 -30.71 20.98 10.43
N ALA A 484 -31.72 21.30 9.62
CA ALA A 484 -32.57 22.47 9.83
C ALA A 484 -33.36 22.37 11.14
N ARG A 485 -33.96 21.20 11.44
CA ARG A 485 -34.66 20.94 12.70
C ARG A 485 -33.75 21.06 13.93
N ALA A 486 -32.50 20.57 13.84
CA ALA A 486 -31.52 20.69 14.92
C ALA A 486 -31.12 22.15 15.19
N ARG A 487 -31.01 22.99 14.15
CA ARG A 487 -30.78 24.44 14.28
C ARG A 487 -31.97 25.16 14.90
N GLY A 488 -33.20 24.83 14.49
CA GLY A 488 -34.42 25.42 15.07
C GLY A 488 -34.57 25.16 16.58
N ARG A 489 -34.20 23.95 17.04
CA ARG A 489 -34.23 23.58 18.46
C ARG A 489 -33.21 24.29 19.34
N THR A 490 -32.02 24.59 18.81
CA THR A 490 -30.96 25.29 19.56
C THR A 490 -31.28 26.77 19.73
N VAL A 491 -31.95 27.39 18.75
CA VAL A 491 -32.43 28.78 18.84
C VAL A 491 -33.60 28.92 19.83
N SER A 492 -34.50 27.93 19.93
CA SER A 492 -35.61 27.95 20.90
C SER A 492 -35.19 27.83 22.38
N SER A 493 -33.97 27.34 22.66
CA SER A 493 -33.42 27.24 24.03
C SER A 493 -32.67 28.49 24.48
N ALA A 494 -32.35 29.41 23.57
CA ALA A 494 -31.62 30.65 23.86
C ALA A 494 -32.56 31.86 23.70
N ARG A 495 -33.60 31.95 24.53
CA ARG A 495 -34.39 33.19 24.65
C ARG A 495 -33.56 34.22 25.42
N GLY A 496 -32.80 35.03 24.68
CA GLY A 496 -32.13 36.20 25.23
C GLY A 496 -30.76 36.48 24.63
N ARG A 497 -30.68 36.72 23.31
CA ARG A 497 -29.75 37.68 22.69
C ARG A 497 -29.99 37.68 21.19
N SER A 498 -30.30 38.86 20.66
CA SER A 498 -30.34 39.15 19.23
C SER A 498 -28.99 38.83 18.61
N VAL A 499 -28.90 37.72 17.88
CA VAL A 499 -27.78 37.46 16.97
C VAL A 499 -28.35 37.52 15.56
N SER A 500 -28.08 38.64 14.90
CA SER A 500 -28.25 38.84 13.46
C SER A 500 -27.27 37.92 12.72
N SER A 501 -27.75 36.73 12.32
CA SER A 501 -27.10 35.95 11.27
C SER A 501 -28.15 35.30 10.36
N ALA A 502 -29.08 36.12 9.88
CA ALA A 502 -29.78 35.82 8.63
C ALA A 502 -28.74 35.92 7.50
N SER A 503 -28.12 34.79 7.14
CA SER A 503 -27.35 34.70 5.91
C SER A 503 -28.32 34.92 4.74
N SER A 504 -28.26 36.09 4.12
CA SER A 504 -28.88 36.35 2.82
C SER A 504 -28.52 35.23 1.86
N ASN A 505 -29.50 34.41 1.45
CA ASN A 505 -29.28 33.33 0.49
C ASN A 505 -28.83 33.92 -0.84
N SER A 506 -27.76 33.36 -1.40
CA SER A 506 -27.30 33.79 -2.72
C SER A 506 -28.24 33.24 -3.81
N PRO A 507 -28.44 33.94 -4.94
CA PRO A 507 -29.21 33.41 -6.07
C PRO A 507 -28.74 32.03 -6.59
N LYS A 508 -27.48 31.67 -6.32
CA LYS A 508 -26.89 30.36 -6.65
C LYS A 508 -27.45 29.23 -5.79
N ASP A 509 -27.75 29.50 -4.53
CA ASP A 509 -28.32 28.50 -3.61
C ASP A 509 -29.78 28.19 -3.98
N ALA A 510 -30.56 29.19 -4.39
CA ALA A 510 -31.95 29.00 -4.84
C ALA A 510 -32.05 28.10 -6.08
N ARG A 511 -31.24 28.37 -7.12
CA ARG A 511 -31.19 27.54 -8.35
C ARG A 511 -30.77 26.11 -8.05
N ARG A 512 -29.83 25.92 -7.11
CA ARG A 512 -29.39 24.60 -6.68
C ARG A 512 -30.52 23.81 -6.01
N VAL A 513 -31.29 24.46 -5.14
CA VAL A 513 -32.43 23.81 -4.47
C VAL A 513 -33.51 23.46 -5.50
N GLU A 514 -33.80 24.37 -6.43
CA GLU A 514 -34.74 24.15 -7.55
C GLU A 514 -34.36 22.94 -8.41
N ALA A 515 -33.09 22.83 -8.77
CA ALA A 515 -32.57 21.69 -9.53
C ALA A 515 -32.78 20.36 -8.81
N ILE A 516 -32.46 20.31 -7.50
CA ILE A 516 -32.58 19.09 -6.69
C ILE A 516 -34.04 18.69 -6.55
N ASP A 517 -34.93 19.64 -6.23
CA ASP A 517 -36.34 19.37 -6.01
C ASP A 517 -37.05 19.00 -7.31
N THR A 518 -36.73 19.66 -8.42
CA THR A 518 -37.27 19.31 -9.73
C THR A 518 -36.84 17.91 -10.15
N ALA A 519 -35.56 17.54 -9.97
CA ALA A 519 -35.10 16.18 -10.26
C ALA A 519 -35.80 15.14 -9.39
N LEU A 520 -35.97 15.41 -8.08
CA LEU A 520 -36.67 14.53 -7.15
C LEU A 520 -38.15 14.35 -7.54
N PHE A 521 -38.81 15.44 -7.91
CA PHE A 521 -40.19 15.47 -8.39
C PHE A 521 -40.35 14.57 -9.61
N ARG A 522 -39.50 14.74 -10.62
CA ARG A 522 -39.53 13.95 -11.87
C ARG A 522 -39.29 12.47 -11.60
N LEU A 523 -38.35 12.13 -10.71
CA LEU A 523 -38.10 10.75 -10.28
C LEU A 523 -39.31 10.16 -9.53
N TYR A 524 -39.98 10.92 -8.67
CA TYR A 524 -41.19 10.43 -7.98
C TYR A 524 -42.33 10.15 -8.94
N VAL A 525 -42.54 11.00 -9.95
CA VAL A 525 -43.50 10.72 -11.03
C VAL A 525 -43.11 9.46 -11.78
N HIS A 526 -41.84 9.35 -12.20
CA HIS A 526 -41.33 8.20 -12.97
C HIS A 526 -41.50 6.87 -12.21
N PHE A 527 -41.16 6.84 -10.93
CA PHE A 527 -41.28 5.64 -10.08
C PHE A 527 -42.62 5.52 -9.34
N LYS A 528 -43.63 6.32 -9.72
CA LYS A 528 -45.00 6.29 -9.15
C LYS A 528 -45.04 6.45 -7.61
N ARG A 529 -44.13 7.25 -7.04
CA ARG A 529 -44.04 7.57 -5.61
C ARG A 529 -44.90 8.78 -5.26
N TYR A 530 -46.20 8.67 -5.47
CA TYR A 530 -47.14 9.80 -5.38
C TYR A 530 -47.29 10.39 -3.97
N LYS A 531 -47.11 9.57 -2.93
CA LYS A 531 -47.16 10.06 -1.54
C LYS A 531 -46.00 11.01 -1.27
N GLU A 532 -44.80 10.65 -1.70
CA GLU A 532 -43.59 11.46 -1.56
C GLU A 532 -43.61 12.68 -2.48
N LEU A 533 -44.19 12.55 -3.69
CA LEU A 533 -44.45 13.66 -4.60
C LEU A 533 -45.33 14.74 -3.94
N LEU A 534 -46.47 14.34 -3.37
CA LEU A 534 -47.37 15.26 -2.67
C LEU A 534 -46.69 15.90 -1.45
N ALA A 535 -45.92 15.12 -0.69
CA ALA A 535 -45.16 15.64 0.43
C ALA A 535 -44.12 16.68 -0.01
N LEU A 536 -43.47 16.49 -1.15
CA LEU A 536 -42.52 17.45 -1.72
C LEU A 536 -43.20 18.74 -2.17
N ILE A 537 -44.36 18.64 -2.84
CA ILE A 537 -45.16 19.81 -3.27
C ILE A 537 -45.60 20.65 -2.07
N GLN A 538 -45.96 19.97 -0.96
CA GLN A 538 -46.46 20.61 0.25
C GLN A 538 -45.34 21.04 1.22
N GLU A 539 -44.08 20.72 0.94
CA GLU A 539 -42.97 21.03 1.84
C GLU A 539 -42.66 22.54 1.79
N PRO A 540 -42.82 23.27 2.91
CA PRO A 540 -42.56 24.70 2.94
C PRO A 540 -41.07 24.97 2.77
N ASN A 541 -40.70 25.81 1.79
CA ASN A 541 -39.33 26.25 1.62
C ASN A 541 -39.15 27.68 2.16
N PRO A 542 -38.51 27.86 3.34
CA PRO A 542 -38.34 29.18 3.94
C PRO A 542 -37.44 30.12 3.11
N ASP A 543 -36.73 29.58 2.12
CA ASP A 543 -35.80 30.32 1.26
C ASP A 543 -36.46 30.82 -0.04
N VAL A 544 -37.73 30.48 -0.28
CA VAL A 544 -38.54 30.96 -1.41
C VAL A 544 -39.49 32.04 -0.88
N GLU A 545 -39.30 33.30 -1.31
CA GLU A 545 -40.20 34.39 -0.93
C GLU A 545 -41.64 34.06 -1.35
N GLY A 546 -42.50 33.87 -0.34
CA GLY A 546 -43.94 33.79 -0.51
C GLY A 546 -44.62 35.10 -0.10
N PRO A 547 -45.87 35.35 -0.52
CA PRO A 547 -46.68 36.49 -0.07
C PRO A 547 -46.84 36.53 1.47
N PRO A 548 -47.21 37.68 2.06
CA PRO A 548 -47.32 37.84 3.51
C PRO A 548 -48.29 36.80 4.11
N GLY A 549 -47.79 35.93 5.00
CA GLY A 549 -48.56 34.84 5.61
C GLY A 549 -48.37 33.46 4.95
N SER A 550 -47.56 33.36 3.90
CA SER A 550 -47.14 32.10 3.25
C SER A 550 -45.98 31.45 4.01
N SER A 551 -45.98 30.12 4.08
CA SER A 551 -44.85 29.33 4.61
C SER A 551 -43.70 29.13 3.60
N GLY A 552 -43.74 29.81 2.45
CA GLY A 552 -42.80 29.66 1.33
C GLY A 552 -43.13 28.44 0.48
N GLY A 553 -43.24 28.61 -0.85
CA GLY A 553 -43.62 27.55 -1.79
C GLY A 553 -42.49 26.54 -2.06
N CYS A 554 -42.77 25.45 -2.77
CA CYS A 554 -41.74 24.51 -3.21
C CYS A 554 -40.77 25.16 -4.22
N ALA A 555 -39.48 24.88 -4.15
CA ALA A 555 -38.53 25.34 -5.16
C ALA A 555 -38.58 24.37 -6.35
N LEU A 556 -39.58 24.50 -7.22
CA LEU A 556 -39.74 23.67 -8.40
C LEU A 556 -39.80 24.54 -9.65
N ASP A 557 -39.31 23.98 -10.75
CA ASP A 557 -39.66 24.48 -12.09
C ASP A 557 -41.14 24.12 -12.37
N VAL A 558 -42.02 25.05 -12.02
CA VAL A 558 -43.48 24.83 -11.97
C VAL A 558 -44.05 24.50 -13.32
N GLU A 559 -43.58 25.17 -14.38
CA GLU A 559 -44.14 25.04 -15.71
C GLU A 559 -43.83 23.65 -16.28
N SER A 560 -42.56 23.22 -16.19
CA SER A 560 -42.16 21.89 -16.68
C SER A 560 -42.75 20.77 -15.81
N CYS A 561 -42.80 20.94 -14.49
CA CYS A 561 -43.43 19.98 -13.58
C CYS A 561 -44.93 19.80 -13.88
N ARG A 562 -45.66 20.90 -14.11
CA ARG A 562 -47.09 20.87 -14.46
C ARG A 562 -47.33 20.18 -15.80
N ALA A 563 -46.50 20.48 -16.80
CA ALA A 563 -46.58 19.84 -18.11
C ALA A 563 -46.39 18.31 -17.98
N LEU A 564 -45.42 17.87 -17.18
CA LEU A 564 -45.17 16.46 -16.90
C LEU A 564 -46.38 15.78 -16.23
N LEU A 565 -46.94 16.38 -15.16
CA LEU A 565 -48.10 15.81 -14.48
C LEU A 565 -49.32 15.69 -15.40
N THR A 566 -49.56 16.72 -16.23
CA THR A 566 -50.65 16.74 -17.20
C THR A 566 -50.48 15.62 -18.23
N LYS A 567 -49.27 15.46 -18.76
CA LYS A 567 -48.92 14.38 -19.69
C LYS A 567 -49.16 12.99 -19.09
N GLN A 568 -48.90 12.83 -17.79
CA GLN A 568 -49.11 11.59 -17.04
C GLN A 568 -50.53 11.43 -16.46
N LYS A 569 -51.45 12.36 -16.76
CA LYS A 569 -52.85 12.38 -16.27
C LYS A 569 -52.97 12.45 -14.74
N LEU A 570 -52.00 13.06 -14.07
CA LEU A 570 -51.95 13.28 -12.61
C LEU A 570 -52.58 14.63 -12.25
N PHE A 571 -53.89 14.76 -12.48
CA PHE A 571 -54.61 16.03 -12.33
C PHE A 571 -54.73 16.50 -10.88
N PHE A 572 -54.84 15.57 -9.92
CA PHE A 572 -54.92 15.90 -8.49
C PHE A 572 -53.62 16.55 -8.01
N GLU A 573 -52.49 15.91 -8.30
CA GLU A 573 -51.15 16.41 -8.00
C GLU A 573 -50.90 17.75 -8.71
N SER A 574 -51.37 17.91 -9.94
CA SER A 574 -51.25 19.17 -10.70
C SER A 574 -52.05 20.30 -10.03
N GLY A 575 -53.23 20.00 -9.49
CA GLY A 575 -54.02 20.95 -8.71
C GLY A 575 -53.29 21.37 -7.43
N GLN A 576 -52.68 20.40 -6.73
CA GLN A 576 -51.91 20.67 -5.52
C GLN A 576 -50.65 21.51 -5.78
N LEU A 577 -49.94 21.26 -6.89
CA LEU A 577 -48.79 22.05 -7.30
C LEU A 577 -49.17 23.51 -7.55
N LEU A 578 -50.29 23.75 -8.26
CA LEU A 578 -50.79 25.11 -8.50
C LEU A 578 -51.22 25.80 -7.21
N PHE A 579 -51.86 25.08 -6.30
CA PHE A 579 -52.28 25.61 -5.00
C PHE A 579 -51.09 26.03 -4.13
N ALA A 580 -50.01 25.24 -4.14
CA ALA A 580 -48.79 25.53 -3.41
C ALA A 580 -48.02 26.76 -3.95
N HIS A 581 -48.12 27.04 -5.27
CA HIS A 581 -47.42 28.16 -5.92
C HIS A 581 -48.26 29.44 -6.11
N ARG A 582 -49.59 29.37 -6.12
CA ARG A 582 -50.49 30.54 -6.27
C ARG A 582 -51.05 31.07 -4.94
N ARG A 583 -50.26 31.00 -3.87
CA ARG A 583 -50.59 31.60 -2.58
C ARG A 583 -49.52 32.52 -2.08
#